data_AF-A0A662JDY2-F1
#
_entry.id   AF-A0A662JDY2-F1
#
_cell.length_a   1.000
_cell.length_b   1.000
_cell.length_c   1.000
_cell.angle_alpha   90.00
_cell.angle_beta   90.00
_cell.angle_gamma   90.00
#
_symmetry.space_group_name_H-M   'P 1'
#
loop_
_entity.id
_entity.type
_entity.pdbx_description
1 polymer ?
#
loop_
_entity_poly.entity_id
_entity_poly.type
_entity_poly.pdbx_seq_one_letter_code
_entity_poly.pdbx_strand_id
1 'polypeptide(L)'
;LFYNVGAKVLGTFLSFLLHRSRIIDDDKYLVGAMNLNPKIPGLGRLDKDYAKVSMRVPKRVELKISEGTYPPASKLLANTCSTLGGFADGHAYAASGIVPLSRKSELLELLDQNVKGKGKENTLDRFLL
;
A
#
# COMPACT_ATOMS: atom_id res chain seq x y z
N LEU A 1 7.65 -20.47 -4.25
CA LEU A 1 6.92 -21.03 -3.10
C LEU A 1 5.51 -20.43 -2.88
N PHE A 2 5.30 -19.11 -2.97
CA PHE A 2 4.01 -18.47 -2.60
C PHE A 2 3.03 -18.12 -3.73
N TYR A 3 3.35 -18.46 -4.99
CA TYR A 3 2.57 -18.04 -6.16
C TYR A 3 1.11 -18.54 -6.17
N ASN A 4 0.86 -19.71 -5.57
CA ASN A 4 -0.48 -20.31 -5.49
C ASN A 4 -1.11 -20.26 -4.08
N VAL A 5 -0.40 -19.71 -3.09
CA VAL A 5 -0.88 -19.64 -1.69
C VAL A 5 -1.97 -18.57 -1.54
N GLY A 6 -2.23 -17.81 -2.60
CA GLY A 6 -3.26 -16.79 -2.66
C GLY A 6 -2.74 -15.44 -2.18
N ALA A 7 -3.03 -14.41 -2.97
CA ALA A 7 -2.64 -13.02 -2.68
C ALA A 7 -3.14 -12.49 -1.33
N LYS A 8 -4.12 -13.18 -0.74
CA LYS A 8 -4.73 -12.84 0.55
C LYS A 8 -3.76 -13.04 1.74
N VAL A 9 -2.74 -13.89 1.60
CA VAL A 9 -1.79 -14.17 2.69
C VAL A 9 -0.83 -13.01 2.94
N LEU A 10 -0.55 -12.19 1.92
CA LEU A 10 0.38 -11.08 2.04
C LEU A 10 0.01 -10.11 3.17
N GLY A 11 -1.26 -9.71 3.24
CA GLY A 11 -1.71 -8.76 4.27
C GLY A 11 -1.60 -9.32 5.69
N THR A 12 -1.92 -10.61 5.88
CA THR A 12 -1.78 -11.29 7.19
C THR A 12 -0.31 -11.44 7.57
N PHE A 13 0.55 -11.76 6.60
CA PHE A 13 1.98 -11.87 6.82
C PHE A 13 2.59 -10.52 7.24
N LEU A 14 2.22 -9.42 6.58
CA LEU A 14 2.66 -8.09 6.99
C LEU A 14 2.16 -7.71 8.38
N SER A 15 0.91 -8.04 8.72
CA SER A 15 0.40 -7.82 10.08
C SER A 15 1.20 -8.59 11.13
N PHE A 16 1.58 -9.84 10.85
CA PHE A 16 2.46 -10.63 11.72
C PHE A 16 3.85 -9.99 11.86
N LEU A 17 4.45 -9.51 10.75
CA LEU A 17 5.75 -8.85 10.77
C LEU A 17 5.72 -7.54 11.57
N LEU A 18 4.61 -6.81 11.55
CA LEU A 18 4.43 -5.57 12.29
C LEU A 18 4.64 -5.75 13.80
N HIS A 19 4.29 -6.93 14.33
CA HIS A 19 4.52 -7.28 15.74
C HIS A 19 5.96 -7.72 16.05
N ARG A 20 6.85 -7.77 15.05
CA ARG A 20 8.27 -8.15 15.18
C ARG A 20 9.16 -6.90 15.15
N SER A 21 9.04 -6.07 16.19
CA SER A 21 9.71 -4.76 16.33
C SER A 21 11.23 -4.75 16.17
N ARG A 22 11.91 -5.89 16.31
CA ARG A 22 13.37 -5.98 16.09
C ARG A 22 13.79 -5.94 14.63
N ILE A 23 12.85 -6.15 13.69
CA ILE A 23 13.14 -6.29 12.25
C ILE A 23 12.47 -5.18 11.44
N ILE A 24 11.45 -4.53 12.00
CA ILE A 24 10.68 -3.48 11.32
C ILE A 24 11.05 -2.10 11.88
N ASP A 25 11.27 -1.14 10.98
CA ASP A 25 11.40 0.27 11.31
C ASP A 25 10.00 0.85 11.60
N ASP A 26 9.71 1.10 12.88
CA ASP A 26 8.40 1.58 13.35
C ASP A 26 8.09 3.01 12.85
N ASP A 27 9.08 3.74 12.31
CA ASP A 27 8.91 5.09 11.76
C ASP A 27 8.59 5.12 10.25
N LYS A 28 8.42 3.95 9.60
CA LYS A 28 8.13 3.80 8.17
C LYS A 28 6.89 2.95 7.90
N TYR A 29 6.24 3.15 6.75
CA TYR A 29 5.21 2.22 6.27
C TYR A 29 5.82 0.85 5.99
N LEU A 30 5.09 -0.21 6.37
CA LEU A 30 5.44 -1.56 5.97
C LEU A 30 4.69 -1.93 4.69
N VAL A 31 5.43 -2.10 3.59
CA VAL A 31 4.88 -2.44 2.27
C VAL A 31 5.37 -3.82 1.85
N GLY A 32 4.45 -4.66 1.40
CA GLY A 32 4.76 -5.94 0.77
C GLY A 32 4.15 -6.00 -0.62
N ALA A 33 4.84 -6.65 -1.55
CA ALA A 33 4.33 -6.89 -2.89
C ALA A 33 4.63 -8.33 -3.33
N MET A 34 3.73 -8.91 -4.14
CA MET A 34 3.92 -10.23 -4.73
C MET A 34 3.29 -10.29 -6.11
N ASN A 35 3.86 -11.09 -7.01
CA ASN A 35 3.26 -11.34 -8.31
C ASN A 35 1.97 -12.15 -8.12
N LEU A 36 0.89 -11.74 -8.77
CA LEU A 36 -0.35 -12.50 -8.81
C LEU A 36 -0.23 -13.66 -9.80
N ASN A 37 -0.84 -14.79 -9.45
CA ASN A 37 -1.10 -15.81 -10.46
C ASN A 37 -2.24 -15.30 -11.37
N PRO A 38 -2.00 -15.10 -12.67
CA PRO A 38 -3.01 -14.64 -13.60
C PRO A 38 -4.04 -15.73 -13.89
N LYS A 39 -3.74 -17.02 -13.64
CA LYS A 39 -4.69 -18.12 -13.78
C LYS A 39 -5.51 -18.25 -12.51
N ILE A 40 -6.80 -17.97 -12.63
CA ILE A 40 -7.77 -18.13 -11.54
C ILE A 40 -8.48 -19.48 -11.73
N PRO A 41 -8.34 -20.44 -10.79
CA PRO A 41 -9.02 -21.73 -10.88
C PRO A 41 -10.53 -21.55 -11.07
N GLY A 42 -11.08 -22.17 -12.11
CA GLY A 42 -12.51 -22.12 -12.44
C GLY A 42 -13.01 -20.82 -13.10
N LEU A 43 -12.18 -19.77 -13.21
CA LEU A 43 -12.60 -18.47 -13.77
C LEU A 43 -11.77 -18.01 -14.97
N GLY A 44 -10.72 -18.74 -15.34
CA GLY A 44 -9.91 -18.44 -16.52
C GLY A 44 -8.62 -17.68 -16.18
N ARG A 45 -8.21 -16.78 -17.08
CA ARG A 45 -6.95 -16.03 -16.95
C ARG A 45 -7.23 -14.52 -17.00
N LEU A 46 -6.52 -13.76 -16.16
CA LEU A 46 -6.48 -12.31 -16.24
C LEU A 46 -5.83 -11.85 -17.56
N ASP A 47 -6.35 -10.78 -18.15
CA ASP A 47 -5.86 -10.22 -19.43
C ASP A 47 -4.41 -9.73 -19.36
N LYS A 48 -3.94 -9.41 -18.15
CA LYS A 48 -2.60 -8.90 -17.87
C LYS A 48 -2.02 -9.57 -16.63
N ASP A 49 -0.70 -9.50 -16.51
CA ASP A 49 -0.02 -9.87 -15.28
C ASP A 49 -0.02 -8.71 -14.29
N TYR A 50 -0.33 -9.01 -13.04
CA TYR A 50 -0.45 -8.01 -11.98
C TYR A 50 0.46 -8.36 -10.81
N ALA A 51 0.86 -7.34 -10.05
CA ALA A 51 1.41 -7.48 -8.71
C ALA A 51 0.34 -7.07 -7.69
N LYS A 52 0.16 -7.87 -6.65
CA LYS A 52 -0.55 -7.49 -5.44
C LYS A 52 0.39 -6.67 -4.57
N VAL A 53 -0.13 -5.60 -4.00
CA VAL A 53 0.54 -4.82 -2.96
C VAL A 53 -0.34 -4.78 -1.71
N SER A 54 0.29 -4.79 -0.54
CA SER A 54 -0.36 -4.58 0.75
C SER A 54 0.49 -3.65 1.60
N MET A 55 -0.18 -2.76 2.32
CA MET A 55 0.44 -1.82 3.24
C MET A 55 -0.12 -2.01 4.65
N ARG A 56 0.77 -1.84 5.63
CA ARG A 56 0.44 -1.78 7.04
C ARG A 56 1.19 -0.63 7.69
N VAL A 57 0.60 -0.07 8.73
CA VAL A 57 1.10 1.12 9.42
C VAL A 57 1.56 0.71 10.82
N PRO A 58 2.86 0.89 11.16
CA PRO A 58 3.35 0.72 12.52
C PRO A 58 2.91 1.86 13.45
N LYS A 59 2.96 1.66 14.77
CA LYS A 59 2.31 2.55 15.76
C LYS A 59 2.81 3.99 15.69
N ARG A 60 4.11 4.22 15.47
CA ARG A 60 4.62 5.59 15.34
C ARG A 60 4.12 6.28 14.07
N VAL A 61 3.92 5.55 12.98
CA VAL A 61 3.32 6.10 11.78
C VAL A 61 1.81 6.33 11.96
N GLU A 62 1.11 5.49 12.73
CA GLU A 62 -0.31 5.74 13.08
C GLU A 62 -0.48 7.09 13.79
N LEU A 63 0.43 7.42 14.72
CA LEU A 63 0.46 8.72 15.40
C LEU A 63 0.67 9.87 14.39
N LYS A 64 1.66 9.75 13.50
CA LYS A 64 1.92 10.76 12.45
C LYS A 64 0.71 10.96 11.52
N ILE A 65 -0.03 9.89 11.21
CA ILE A 65 -1.27 9.98 10.42
C ILE A 65 -2.36 10.71 11.22
N SER A 66 -2.51 10.40 12.51
CA SER A 66 -3.49 11.07 13.38
C SER A 66 -3.21 12.56 13.57
N GLU A 67 -1.93 12.95 13.56
CA GLU A 67 -1.46 14.34 13.60
C GLU A 67 -1.52 15.04 12.24
N GLY A 68 -1.86 14.31 11.17
CA GLY A 68 -1.94 14.84 9.80
C GLY A 68 -0.58 15.10 9.15
N THR A 69 0.53 14.66 9.75
CA THR A 69 1.88 14.84 9.19
C THR A 69 2.20 13.78 8.13
N TYR A 70 1.53 12.63 8.17
CA TYR A 70 1.67 11.52 7.23
C TYR A 70 0.31 11.18 6.57
N PRO A 71 0.28 10.76 5.29
CA PRO A 71 -0.96 10.43 4.61
C PRO A 71 -1.54 9.07 5.05
N PRO A 72 -2.87 8.90 5.18
CA PRO A 72 -3.46 7.58 5.42
C PRO A 72 -3.01 6.54 4.38
N ALA A 73 -2.75 5.29 4.80
CA ALA A 73 -2.27 4.24 3.91
C ALA A 73 -3.23 3.96 2.74
N SER A 74 -4.54 4.04 2.97
CA SER A 74 -5.57 3.93 1.92
C SER A 74 -5.40 5.00 0.85
N LYS A 75 -5.27 6.27 1.27
CA LYS A 75 -5.12 7.41 0.35
C LYS A 75 -3.81 7.35 -0.42
N LEU A 76 -2.70 7.08 0.28
CA LEU A 76 -1.38 6.96 -0.33
C LEU A 76 -1.37 5.85 -1.38
N LEU A 77 -1.83 4.65 -1.02
CA LEU A 77 -1.80 3.50 -1.93
C LEU A 77 -2.80 3.64 -3.09
N ALA A 78 -4.01 4.15 -2.84
CA ALA A 78 -5.02 4.35 -3.88
C ALA A 78 -4.53 5.34 -4.95
N ASN A 79 -3.98 6.48 -4.53
CA ASN A 79 -3.45 7.48 -5.45
C ASN A 79 -2.29 6.92 -6.28
N THR A 80 -1.31 6.27 -5.63
CA THR A 80 -0.14 5.73 -6.35
C THR A 80 -0.52 4.60 -7.29
N CYS A 81 -1.37 3.66 -6.86
CA CYS A 81 -1.84 2.57 -7.73
C CYS A 81 -2.62 3.11 -8.92
N SER A 82 -3.51 4.08 -8.72
CA SER A 82 -4.32 4.67 -9.80
C SER A 82 -3.45 5.29 -10.89
N THR A 83 -2.38 6.02 -10.53
CA THR A 83 -1.43 6.61 -11.49
C THR A 83 -0.70 5.56 -12.34
N LEU A 84 -0.57 4.34 -11.83
CA LEU A 84 0.11 3.23 -12.50
C LEU A 84 -0.84 2.29 -13.26
N GLY A 85 -2.10 2.69 -13.45
CA GLY A 85 -3.13 1.85 -14.08
C GLY A 85 -3.56 0.66 -13.22
N GLY A 86 -3.40 0.80 -11.90
CA GLY A 86 -3.82 -0.14 -10.89
C GLY A 86 -5.02 0.35 -10.08
N PHE A 87 -5.32 -0.36 -9.00
CA PHE A 87 -6.40 -0.05 -8.09
C PHE A 87 -6.00 -0.42 -6.66
N ALA A 88 -6.41 0.36 -5.67
CA ALA A 88 -6.26 -0.01 -4.27
C ALA A 88 -7.40 0.55 -3.42
N ASP A 89 -7.63 -0.10 -2.27
CA ASP A 89 -8.60 0.30 -1.27
C ASP A 89 -8.12 -0.11 0.13
N GLY A 90 -8.77 0.44 1.16
CA GLY A 90 -8.61 0.04 2.55
C GLY A 90 -8.89 1.18 3.52
N HIS A 91 -8.24 1.12 4.68
CA HIS A 91 -8.37 2.08 5.76
C HIS A 91 -7.06 2.82 6.02
N ALA A 92 -7.10 3.75 6.98
CA ALA A 92 -5.94 4.59 7.31
C ALA A 92 -4.68 3.79 7.67
N TYR A 93 -4.83 2.63 8.31
CA TYR A 93 -3.70 1.83 8.83
C TYR A 93 -3.42 0.53 8.06
N ALA A 94 -4.27 0.23 7.07
CA ALA A 94 -4.20 -1.01 6.30
C ALA A 94 -4.83 -0.81 4.93
N ALA A 95 -4.04 -0.98 3.88
CA ALA A 95 -4.52 -0.85 2.51
C ALA A 95 -3.98 -1.98 1.63
N SER A 96 -4.65 -2.29 0.53
CA SER A 96 -4.20 -3.30 -0.41
C SER A 96 -4.69 -3.00 -1.82
N GLY A 97 -3.87 -3.34 -2.81
CA GLY A 97 -4.14 -3.00 -4.20
C GLY A 97 -3.49 -3.95 -5.18
N ILE A 98 -3.61 -3.61 -6.46
CA ILE A 98 -2.94 -4.25 -7.59
C ILE A 98 -2.39 -3.19 -8.53
N VAL A 99 -1.28 -3.51 -9.19
CA VAL A 99 -0.71 -2.74 -10.30
C VAL A 99 -0.26 -3.71 -11.40
N PRO A 100 -0.14 -3.28 -12.66
CA PRO A 100 0.52 -4.09 -13.68
C PRO A 100 1.90 -4.55 -13.21
N LEU A 101 2.26 -5.81 -13.48
CA LEU A 101 3.50 -6.40 -12.95
C LEU A 101 4.75 -5.61 -13.38
N SER A 102 4.74 -5.05 -14.59
CA SER A 102 5.82 -4.19 -15.12
C SER A 102 6.03 -2.89 -14.32
N ARG A 103 5.03 -2.44 -13.56
CA ARG A 103 5.08 -1.19 -12.77
C ARG A 103 5.37 -1.44 -11.29
N LYS A 104 5.66 -2.69 -10.89
CA LYS A 104 5.87 -3.06 -9.47
C LYS A 104 7.01 -2.28 -8.80
N SER A 105 8.14 -2.09 -9.49
CA SER A 105 9.28 -1.35 -8.91
C SER A 105 8.97 0.14 -8.78
N GLU A 106 8.39 0.73 -9.83
CA GLU A 106 7.97 2.14 -9.86
C GLU A 106 6.92 2.46 -8.77
N LEU A 107 6.02 1.52 -8.46
CA LEU A 107 5.10 1.65 -7.32
C LEU A 107 5.85 1.90 -6.01
N LEU A 108 6.92 1.15 -5.72
CA LEU A 108 7.66 1.30 -4.47
C LEU A 108 8.40 2.65 -4.41
N GLU A 109 8.96 3.10 -5.53
CA GLU A 109 9.62 4.40 -5.64
C GLU A 109 8.64 5.56 -5.43
N LEU A 110 7.48 5.51 -6.10
CA LEU A 110 6.45 6.53 -5.94
C LEU A 110 5.84 6.52 -4.54
N LEU A 111 5.71 5.36 -3.90
CA LEU A 111 5.27 5.30 -2.51
C LEU A 111 6.26 6.04 -1.61
N ASP A 112 7.58 5.80 -1.72
CA ASP A 112 8.58 6.50 -0.90
C ASP A 112 8.58 8.01 -1.14
N GLN A 113 8.45 8.44 -2.39
CA GLN A 113 8.37 9.86 -2.76
C GLN A 113 7.12 10.54 -2.17
N ASN A 114 5.97 9.86 -2.27
CA ASN A 114 4.68 10.43 -1.85
C ASN A 114 4.44 10.41 -0.34
N VAL A 115 5.26 9.70 0.45
CA VAL A 115 5.26 9.85 1.92
C VAL A 115 5.74 11.23 2.34
N LYS A 116 6.70 11.81 1.61
CA LYS A 116 7.40 13.06 1.95
C LYS A 116 6.65 14.33 1.52
N GLY A 117 5.65 14.20 0.65
CA GLY A 117 4.85 15.32 0.13
C GLY A 117 3.46 15.37 0.76
N LYS A 118 3.15 16.48 1.46
CA LYS A 118 1.84 16.91 2.03
C LYS A 118 1.75 17.05 3.55
N GLY A 119 2.88 17.27 4.24
CA GLY A 119 2.87 17.77 5.62
C GLY A 119 2.40 19.23 5.78
N LYS A 120 2.15 19.97 4.68
CA LYS A 120 1.58 21.34 4.68
C LYS A 120 0.86 21.63 3.36
N GLU A 121 -0.40 21.24 3.24
CA GLU A 121 -1.35 21.91 2.32
C GLU A 121 -2.60 22.25 3.12
N ASN A 122 -2.56 23.44 3.72
CA ASN A 122 -3.65 24.34 4.11
C ASN A 122 -5.04 23.70 4.31
N THR A 123 -5.27 23.15 5.50
CA THR A 123 -6.63 22.83 5.98
C THR A 123 -7.44 24.09 6.33
N LEU A 124 -6.84 25.29 6.32
CA LEU A 124 -7.52 26.55 6.63
C LEU A 124 -8.04 27.31 5.39
N ASP A 125 -7.50 27.07 4.19
CA ASP A 125 -7.91 27.82 2.99
C ASP A 125 -9.23 27.33 2.37
N ARG A 126 -9.82 26.26 2.90
CA ARG A 126 -11.09 25.69 2.39
C ARG A 126 -12.34 26.15 3.13
N PHE A 127 -12.19 26.99 4.17
CA PHE A 127 -13.30 27.52 4.98
C PHE A 127 -13.52 29.04 4.82
N LEU A 128 -12.79 29.71 3.93
CA LEU A 128 -12.88 31.16 3.72
C LEU A 128 -13.15 31.58 2.25
N LEU A 129 -13.82 30.73 1.47
CA LEU A 129 -14.43 31.13 0.19
C LEU A 129 -15.90 30.70 0.15
#